data_AF-A0A7J7LZ04-F1
#
_entry.id   AF-A0A7J7LZ04-F1
#
_cell.length_a   1.000
_cell.length_b   1.000
_cell.length_c   1.000
_cell.angle_alpha   90.00
_cell.angle_beta   90.00
_cell.angle_gamma   90.00
#
_symmetry.space_group_name_H-M   'P 1'
#
loop_
_entity.id
_entity.type
_entity.pdbx_description
1 polymer ?
#
loop_
_entity_poly.entity_id
_entity_poly.type
_entity_poly.pdbx_seq_one_letter_code
_entity_poly.pdbx_strand_id
1 'polypeptide(L)'
;MATTTTATGSSSSDQTTENASSSLTEEELTLTVKWSGKEYTVRVCGDDSVGELKRRICELTNVLPKRQKLLYPKVGPKLSDESLLLSAIPLKSSLKMTMVG
;
A
#
# COMPACT_ATOMS: atom_id res chain seq x y z
N MET A 1 -49.98 -17.90 23.44
CA MET A 1 -50.15 -18.64 22.18
C MET A 1 -49.58 -17.72 21.09
N ALA A 2 -48.27 -17.69 20.78
CA ALA A 2 -47.49 -18.66 19.98
C ALA A 2 -48.27 -19.03 18.69
N THR A 3 -47.88 -18.76 17.44
CA THR A 3 -46.62 -18.43 16.73
C THR A 3 -47.02 -17.92 15.33
N THR A 4 -46.20 -17.17 14.58
CA THR A 4 -45.92 -17.45 13.16
C THR A 4 -44.65 -16.72 12.71
N THR A 5 -43.76 -17.56 12.18
CA THR A 5 -42.45 -17.35 11.59
C THR A 5 -42.55 -16.73 10.19
N THR A 6 -41.64 -15.81 9.86
CA THR A 6 -41.24 -15.60 8.46
C THR A 6 -39.72 -15.65 8.38
N ALA A 7 -39.23 -16.74 7.82
CA ALA A 7 -37.85 -16.93 7.39
C ALA A 7 -37.78 -16.69 5.88
N THR A 8 -36.81 -15.89 5.43
CA THR A 8 -36.35 -15.83 4.04
C THR A 8 -34.84 -15.60 4.05
N GLY A 9 -34.08 -16.63 3.66
CA GLY A 9 -32.66 -16.53 3.27
C GLY A 9 -32.53 -15.87 1.89
N SER A 10 -31.40 -15.78 1.19
CA SER A 10 -30.02 -16.25 1.32
C SER A 10 -29.22 -15.46 0.26
N SER A 11 -27.94 -15.16 0.50
CA SER A 11 -26.90 -15.10 -0.53
C SER A 11 -25.57 -14.99 0.23
N SER A 12 -24.79 -16.05 0.43
CA SER A 12 -23.91 -16.67 -0.56
C SER A 12 -23.30 -15.64 -1.50
N SER A 13 -22.05 -15.28 -1.25
CA SER A 13 -20.93 -15.69 -2.10
C SER A 13 -19.66 -15.05 -1.57
N ASP A 14 -18.69 -15.91 -1.27
CA ASP A 14 -17.26 -15.63 -1.29
C ASP A 14 -16.93 -14.62 -2.40
N GLN A 15 -16.25 -13.54 -2.02
CA GLN A 15 -15.41 -12.82 -2.96
C GLN A 15 -13.97 -13.00 -2.51
N THR A 16 -13.44 -14.14 -2.97
CA THR A 16 -12.10 -14.23 -3.52
C THR A 16 -11.83 -12.95 -4.32
N THR A 17 -10.86 -12.16 -3.89
CA THR A 17 -10.10 -11.34 -4.82
C THR A 17 -8.64 -11.51 -4.44
N GLU A 18 -8.19 -12.74 -4.66
CA GLU A 18 -6.80 -13.01 -5.02
C GLU A 18 -6.52 -12.22 -6.28
N ASN A 19 -6.14 -10.95 -6.10
CA ASN A 19 -5.71 -10.10 -7.20
C ASN A 19 -4.30 -10.54 -7.58
N ALA A 20 -4.22 -11.71 -8.22
CA ALA A 20 -3.08 -12.13 -9.01
C ALA A 20 -3.02 -11.23 -10.26
N SER A 21 -2.67 -9.96 -10.07
CA SER A 21 -2.30 -9.09 -11.18
C SER A 21 -0.87 -9.44 -11.57
N SER A 22 -0.76 -10.55 -12.31
CA SER A 22 0.43 -10.86 -13.09
C SER A 22 0.41 -9.94 -14.29
N SER A 23 1.05 -8.78 -14.19
CA SER A 23 1.34 -7.95 -15.34
C SER A 23 2.85 -7.93 -15.56
N LEU A 24 3.21 -8.62 -16.63
CA LEU A 24 4.55 -8.78 -17.15
C LEU A 24 5.02 -7.41 -17.70
N THR A 25 6.24 -7.02 -17.35
CA THR A 25 7.00 -5.85 -17.86
C THR A 25 6.69 -4.46 -17.29
N GLU A 26 6.25 -4.36 -16.04
CA GLU A 26 6.21 -3.08 -15.33
C GLU A 26 7.53 -2.79 -14.61
N GLU A 27 7.95 -1.53 -14.57
CA GLU A 27 9.17 -1.10 -13.89
C GLU A 27 9.05 -1.37 -12.38
N GLU A 28 9.52 -2.55 -11.96
CA GLU A 28 9.52 -2.98 -10.57
C GLU A 28 10.48 -2.11 -9.76
N LEU A 29 9.92 -1.32 -8.84
CA LEU A 29 10.65 -0.43 -7.94
C LEU A 29 10.87 -1.14 -6.61
N THR A 30 12.13 -1.33 -6.24
CA THR A 30 12.51 -1.83 -4.92
C THR A 30 12.85 -0.65 -4.00
N LEU A 31 12.03 -0.46 -2.97
CA LEU A 31 12.15 0.63 -2.01
C LEU A 31 12.53 0.07 -0.64
N THR A 32 13.53 0.66 0.00
CA THR A 32 13.88 0.35 1.39
C THR A 32 13.39 1.47 2.28
N VAL A 33 12.46 1.15 3.17
CA VAL A 33 11.88 2.07 4.14
C VAL A 33 12.50 1.82 5.49
N LYS A 34 13.23 2.79 6.03
CA LYS A 34 13.80 2.72 7.37
C LYS A 34 12.85 3.35 8.39
N TRP A 35 12.37 2.58 9.36
CA TRP A 35 11.49 3.05 10.44
C TRP A 35 11.91 2.46 11.79
N SER A 36 11.97 3.29 12.83
CA SER A 36 12.30 2.89 14.20
C SER A 36 13.58 2.01 14.31
N GLY A 37 14.60 2.33 13.50
CA GLY A 37 15.85 1.57 13.45
C GLY A 37 15.80 0.26 12.65
N LYS A 38 14.64 -0.14 12.12
CA LYS A 38 14.46 -1.31 11.25
C LYS A 38 14.37 -0.89 9.78
N GLU A 39 14.85 -1.75 8.88
CA GLU A 39 14.76 -1.57 7.43
C GLU A 39 13.71 -2.55 6.86
N TYR A 40 12.76 -2.01 6.10
CA TYR A 40 11.70 -2.76 5.44
C TYR A 40 11.85 -2.62 3.93
N THR A 41 12.03 -3.74 3.25
CA THR A 41 12.12 -3.75 1.78
C THR A 41 10.75 -4.00 1.18
N VAL A 42 10.25 -3.04 0.41
CA VAL A 42 8.96 -3.07 -0.26
C VAL A 42 9.18 -3.05 -1.77
N ARG A 43 8.51 -3.95 -2.49
CA ARG A 43 8.54 -4.01 -3.95
C ARG A 43 7.18 -3.55 -4.45
N VAL A 44 7.18 -2.57 -5.35
CA VAL A 44 6.00 -1.92 -5.91
C VAL A 44 6.25 -1.61 -7.39
N CYS A 45 5.20 -1.40 -8.17
CA CYS A 45 5.32 -0.93 -9.55
C CYS A 45 5.50 0.58 -9.61
N GLY A 46 6.16 1.09 -10.65
CA GLY A 46 6.10 2.52 -11.00
C GLY A 46 4.68 3.00 -11.27
N ASP A 47 3.82 2.13 -11.78
CA ASP A 47 2.41 2.42 -12.05
C ASP A 47 1.52 2.40 -10.79
N ASP A 48 2.06 1.99 -9.64
CA ASP A 48 1.35 2.10 -8.37
C ASP A 48 1.34 3.55 -7.86
N SER A 49 0.27 3.91 -7.16
CA SER A 49 0.18 5.17 -6.42
C SER A 49 0.96 5.12 -5.10
N VAL A 50 1.37 6.28 -4.61
CA VAL A 50 1.93 6.44 -3.26
C VAL A 50 0.99 5.89 -2.17
N GLY A 51 -0.33 5.93 -2.38
CA GLY A 51 -1.30 5.29 -1.49
C GLY A 51 -1.08 3.77 -1.35
N GLU A 52 -0.75 3.08 -2.45
CA GLU A 52 -0.49 1.64 -2.44
C GLU A 52 0.84 1.33 -1.73
N LEU A 53 1.87 2.15 -1.96
CA LEU A 53 3.13 2.07 -1.20
C LEU A 53 2.89 2.23 0.30
N LYS A 54 2.15 3.26 0.73
CA LYS A 54 1.82 3.47 2.15
C LYS A 54 1.01 2.32 2.72
N ARG A 55 0.09 1.73 1.96
CA ARG A 55 -0.69 0.56 2.35
C ARG A 55 0.23 -0.64 2.60
N ARG A 56 1.14 -0.96 1.68
CA ARG A 56 2.14 -2.02 1.86
C ARG A 56 3.04 -1.77 3.08
N ILE A 57 3.47 -0.53 3.30
CA ILE A 57 4.26 -0.17 4.48
C ILE A 57 3.41 -0.28 5.76
N CYS A 58 2.12 0.08 5.72
CA CYS A 58 1.18 -0.08 6.84
C CYS A 58 1.03 -1.55 7.23
N GLU A 59 0.93 -2.46 6.26
CA GLU A 59 0.85 -3.90 6.52
C GLU A 59 2.13 -4.43 7.17
N LEU A 60 3.29 -3.93 6.75
CA LEU A 60 4.60 -4.36 7.28
C LEU A 60 4.94 -3.75 8.65
N THR A 61 4.61 -2.47 8.86
CA THR A 61 5.01 -1.70 10.05
C THR A 61 3.89 -1.55 11.08
N ASN A 62 2.64 -1.86 10.73
CA ASN A 62 1.42 -1.57 11.50
C ASN A 62 1.20 -0.08 11.83
N VAL A 63 1.95 0.84 11.20
CA VAL A 63 1.77 2.28 11.39
C VAL A 63 0.61 2.74 10.50
N LEU A 64 -0.32 3.55 11.02
CA LEU A 64 -1.39 4.08 10.19
C LEU A 64 -0.87 5.00 9.08
N PRO A 65 -1.42 4.95 7.85
CA PRO A 65 -1.00 5.80 6.72
C PRO A 65 -1.13 7.30 7.02
N LYS A 66 -2.03 7.68 7.94
CA LYS A 66 -2.21 9.07 8.42
C LYS A 66 -1.06 9.58 9.29
N ARG A 67 -0.28 8.69 9.91
CA ARG A 67 0.90 9.04 10.74
C ARG A 67 2.22 8.72 10.04
N GLN A 68 2.22 7.94 8.97
CA GLN A 68 3.42 7.66 8.19
C GLN A 68 3.83 8.86 7.32
N LYS A 69 4.98 9.45 7.63
CA LYS A 69 5.63 10.49 6.84
C LYS A 69 6.90 9.94 6.20
N LEU A 70 6.82 9.73 4.89
CA LEU A 70 7.94 9.27 4.07
C LEU A 70 8.88 10.45 3.79
N LEU A 71 10.08 10.39 4.35
CA LEU A 71 11.13 11.38 4.18
C LEU A 71 12.13 10.89 3.15
N TYR A 72 12.20 11.62 2.04
CA TYR A 72 13.25 11.48 1.04
C TYR A 72 13.74 12.87 0.60
N PRO A 73 15.06 13.14 0.53
CA PRO A 73 15.59 14.48 0.26
C PRO A 73 15.07 15.13 -1.02
N LYS A 74 14.72 14.35 -2.04
CA LYS A 74 14.23 14.90 -3.33
C LYS A 74 12.71 14.91 -3.47
N VAL A 75 11.99 14.02 -2.76
CA VAL A 75 10.57 13.76 -3.04
C VAL A 75 9.69 13.55 -1.80
N GLY A 76 10.22 13.75 -0.59
CA GLY A 76 9.46 13.64 0.66
C GLY A 76 8.08 14.33 0.66
N PRO A 77 7.93 15.58 0.18
CA PRO A 77 6.61 16.22 0.11
C PRO A 77 5.70 15.58 -0.95
N LYS A 78 6.24 15.07 -2.06
CA LYS A 78 5.48 14.38 -3.11
C LYS A 78 4.93 13.04 -2.63
N LEU A 79 5.66 12.36 -1.74
CA LEU A 79 5.23 11.10 -1.11
C LEU A 79 4.12 11.27 -0.05
N SER A 80 3.69 12.51 0.23
CA SER A 80 2.49 12.72 1.03
C SER A 80 1.21 12.59 0.21
N ASP A 81 1.28 12.83 -1.10
CA ASP A 81 0.13 12.78 -2.00
C ASP A 81 -0.18 11.34 -2.41
N GLU A 82 -1.35 10.82 -2.03
CA GLU A 82 -1.73 9.41 -2.25
C GLU A 82 -2.24 9.14 -3.67
N SER A 83 -2.60 10.19 -4.42
CA SER A 83 -3.06 10.09 -5.80
C SER A 83 -1.90 10.11 -6.80
N LEU A 84 -0.70 10.47 -6.36
CA LEU A 84 0.48 10.57 -7.20
C LEU A 84 1.09 9.19 -7.45
N LEU A 85 1.41 8.91 -8.72
CA LEU A 85 2.11 7.69 -9.12
C LEU A 85 3.57 7.72 -8.70
N LEU A 86 4.11 6.55 -8.40
CA LEU A 86 5.54 6.40 -8.10
C LEU A 86 6.41 6.69 -9.34
N SER A 87 5.94 6.37 -10.54
CA SER A 87 6.59 6.71 -11.81
C SER A 87 6.66 8.22 -12.09
N ALA A 88 5.66 8.98 -11.64
CA ALA A 88 5.62 10.44 -11.77
C ALA A 88 6.60 11.15 -10.83
N ILE A 89 7.13 10.43 -9.84
CA ILE A 89 8.08 10.93 -8.87
C ILE A 89 9.48 10.45 -9.30
N PRO A 90 10.51 11.31 -9.26
CA PRO A 90 11.88 10.91 -9.62
C PRO A 90 12.54 10.08 -8.51
N LEU A 91 11.96 8.93 -8.15
CA LEU A 91 12.58 7.92 -7.29
C LEU A 91 13.38 6.92 -8.13
N LYS A 92 14.50 6.44 -7.56
CA LYS A 92 15.25 5.33 -8.12
C LYS A 92 14.66 4.02 -7.65
N SER A 93 14.72 3.00 -8.49
CA SER A 93 14.28 1.62 -8.24
C SER A 93 15.03 0.88 -7.11
N SER A 94 16.00 1.53 -6.45
CA SER A 94 16.77 0.98 -5.32
C SER A 94 17.07 2.09 -4.32
N LEU A 95 16.01 2.75 -3.86
CA LEU A 95 16.13 3.90 -2.99
C LEU A 95 15.88 3.55 -1.52
N LYS A 96 16.72 4.12 -0.64
CA LYS A 96 16.46 4.16 0.80
C LYS A 96 15.75 5.45 1.18
N MET A 97 14.58 5.33 1.80
CA MET A 97 13.85 6.43 2.41
C MET A 97 13.66 6.17 3.91
N THR A 98 13.47 7.24 4.66
CA THR A 98 13.18 7.13 6.10
C THR A 98 11.70 7.39 6.30
N MET A 99 11.00 6.49 6.98
CA MET A 99 9.64 6.75 7.43
C MET A 99 9.67 7.27 8.87
N VAL A 100 8.87 8.29 9.15
CA VAL A 100 8.60 8.80 10.49
C VAL A 100 7.11 8.69 10.74
N GLY A 101 6.71 8.02 11.81
CA GLY A 101 5.31 7.83 12.19
C GLY A 101 5.17 7.10 13.51
#